data_AF-A0A1I7GGS2-F1
#
_entry.id   AF-A0A1I7GGS2-F1
#
_cell.length_a   1.000
_cell.length_b   1.000
_cell.length_c   1.000
_cell.angle_alpha   90.00
_cell.angle_beta   90.00
_cell.angle_gamma   90.00
#
_symmetry.space_group_name_H-M   'P 1'
#
loop_
_entity.id
_entity.type
_entity.pdbx_description
1 polymer ?
#
loop_
_entity_poly.entity_id
_entity_poly.type
_entity_poly.pdbx_seq_one_letter_code
_entity_poly.pdbx_strand_id
1 'polypeptide(L)'
;MRSIIAAALAATVFAAPALAAPAPAPDPRLDGLKQVERSACVRAGNTGPGAPKNLKLVPKYCECVAAAYWDTLPREEVEELMSSGRSEAMERRKAERMGRARDACQR
;
A
#
# COMPACT_ATOMS: atom_id res chain seq x y z
N MET A 1 -55.45 17.93 34.83
CA MET A 1 -54.72 16.75 35.35
C MET A 1 -54.60 15.72 34.25
N ARG A 2 -53.38 15.52 33.72
CA ARG A 2 -52.84 14.27 33.16
C ARG A 2 -51.45 14.61 32.61
N SER A 3 -50.45 14.32 33.43
CA SER A 3 -49.08 14.02 33.01
C SER A 3 -49.13 12.95 31.90
N ILE A 4 -48.15 12.83 31.00
CA ILE A 4 -47.05 11.86 31.14
C ILE A 4 -46.17 11.91 29.86
N ILE A 5 -44.87 12.11 30.10
CA ILE A 5 -43.65 11.58 29.43
C ILE A 5 -43.27 12.09 28.02
N ALA A 6 -42.23 12.93 28.04
CA ALA A 6 -41.28 13.12 26.95
C ALA A 6 -40.38 11.87 26.81
N ALA A 7 -40.32 11.28 25.61
CA ALA A 7 -39.34 10.27 25.26
C ALA A 7 -38.23 10.92 24.41
N ALA A 8 -37.14 11.29 25.08
CA ALA A 8 -35.90 11.70 24.44
C ALA A 8 -35.21 10.47 23.82
N LEU A 9 -35.33 10.31 22.50
CA LEU A 9 -34.54 9.36 21.71
C LEU A 9 -33.18 10.01 21.39
N ALA A 10 -32.22 9.85 22.31
CA ALA A 10 -30.81 10.12 22.05
C ALA A 10 -30.25 8.95 21.22
N ALA A 11 -30.24 9.10 19.89
CA ALA A 11 -29.53 8.20 19.01
C ALA A 11 -28.02 8.50 19.09
N THR A 12 -27.33 7.85 20.03
CA THR A 12 -25.88 7.80 20.06
C THR A 12 -25.40 6.93 18.89
N VAL A 13 -25.02 7.58 17.80
CA VAL A 13 -24.25 6.95 16.73
C VAL A 13 -22.89 6.56 17.33
N PHE A 14 -22.77 5.29 17.72
CA PHE A 14 -21.50 4.67 18.05
C PHE A 14 -20.65 4.66 16.77
N ALA A 15 -19.77 5.65 16.63
CA ALA A 15 -18.67 5.58 15.69
C ALA A 15 -17.72 4.49 16.21
N ALA A 16 -17.86 3.28 15.69
CA ALA A 16 -16.90 2.21 15.97
C ALA A 16 -15.52 2.71 15.52
N PRO A 17 -14.49 2.67 16.38
CA PRO A 17 -13.13 2.94 15.93
C PRO A 17 -12.78 1.86 14.91
N ALA A 18 -12.51 2.27 13.68
CA ALA A 18 -11.93 1.40 12.68
C ALA A 18 -10.59 0.93 13.25
N LEU A 19 -10.56 -0.30 13.77
CA LEU A 19 -9.34 -1.02 14.09
C LEU A 19 -8.52 -1.07 12.80
N ALA A 20 -7.51 -0.21 12.71
CA ALA A 20 -6.51 -0.30 11.68
C ALA A 20 -5.88 -1.68 11.83
N ALA A 21 -6.20 -2.59 10.90
CA ALA A 21 -5.57 -3.89 10.83
C ALA A 21 -4.05 -3.67 10.80
N PRO A 22 -3.26 -4.48 11.53
CA PRO A 22 -1.82 -4.35 11.51
C PRO A 22 -1.34 -4.44 10.06
N ALA A 23 -0.47 -3.50 9.67
CA ALA A 23 0.16 -3.56 8.36
C ALA A 23 0.79 -4.94 8.18
N PRO A 24 0.61 -5.58 7.01
CA PRO A 24 1.21 -6.89 6.77
C PRO A 24 2.73 -6.80 6.99
N ALA A 25 3.29 -7.83 7.61
CA ALA A 25 4.71 -7.89 7.87
C ALA A 25 5.47 -8.16 6.55
N PRO A 26 6.71 -7.66 6.41
CA PRO A 26 7.56 -7.97 5.26
C PRO A 26 7.72 -9.49 5.09
N ASP A 27 7.51 -10.00 3.87
CA ASP A 27 7.71 -11.42 3.55
C ASP A 27 9.08 -11.63 2.85
N PRO A 28 10.02 -12.39 3.45
CA PRO A 28 11.35 -12.61 2.89
C PRO A 28 11.35 -13.25 1.50
N ARG A 29 10.28 -13.98 1.13
CA ARG A 29 10.14 -14.58 -0.22
C ARG A 29 10.08 -13.52 -1.32
N LEU A 30 9.72 -12.28 -0.97
CA LEU A 30 9.61 -11.17 -1.90
C LEU A 30 10.94 -10.42 -2.10
N ASP A 31 11.98 -10.69 -1.32
CA ASP A 31 13.23 -9.91 -1.36
C ASP A 31 13.89 -9.91 -2.74
N GLY A 32 13.85 -11.05 -3.44
CA GLY A 32 14.33 -11.14 -4.82
C GLY A 32 13.55 -10.24 -5.78
N LEU A 33 12.22 -10.21 -5.66
CA LEU A 33 11.35 -9.35 -6.48
C LEU A 33 11.58 -7.87 -6.16
N LYS A 34 11.69 -7.54 -4.88
CA LYS A 34 12.05 -6.19 -4.40
C LYS A 34 13.37 -5.73 -5.00
N GLN A 35 14.39 -6.58 -5.00
CA GLN A 35 15.70 -6.25 -5.56
C GLN A 35 15.65 -6.03 -7.07
N VAL A 36 14.91 -6.87 -7.80
CA VAL A 36 14.76 -6.74 -9.26
C VAL A 36 14.04 -5.44 -9.61
N GLU A 37 12.92 -5.13 -8.95
CA GLU A 37 12.17 -3.90 -9.20
C GLU A 37 12.97 -2.65 -8.80
N ARG A 38 13.65 -2.67 -7.65
CA ARG A 38 14.54 -1.58 -7.24
C ARG A 38 15.62 -1.33 -8.30
N SER A 39 16.25 -2.38 -8.80
CA SER A 39 17.30 -2.27 -9.82
C SER A 39 16.74 -1.72 -11.15
N ALA A 40 15.54 -2.14 -11.55
CA ALA A 40 14.87 -1.61 -12.74
C ALA A 40 14.52 -0.13 -12.58
N CYS A 41 14.00 0.27 -11.42
CA CYS A 41 13.72 1.67 -11.09
C CYS A 41 15.00 2.52 -11.13
N VAL A 42 16.10 2.05 -10.53
CA VAL A 42 17.38 2.78 -10.54
C VAL A 42 17.91 2.95 -11.97
N ARG A 43 17.82 1.91 -12.80
CA ARG A 43 18.21 1.98 -14.22
C ARG A 43 17.36 2.98 -15.02
N ALA A 44 16.08 3.15 -14.66
CA ALA A 44 15.22 4.16 -15.27
C ALA A 44 15.59 5.60 -14.87
N GLY A 45 16.37 5.79 -13.79
CA GLY A 45 16.82 7.11 -13.36
C GLY A 45 15.66 8.01 -12.92
N ASN A 46 15.68 9.26 -13.39
CA ASN A 46 14.63 10.25 -13.12
C ASN A 46 13.49 10.26 -14.16
N THR A 47 13.44 9.26 -15.05
CA THR A 47 12.42 9.21 -16.12
C THR A 47 11.12 8.53 -15.68
N GLY A 48 11.13 7.85 -14.54
CA GLY A 48 9.96 7.18 -13.98
C GLY A 48 8.94 8.16 -13.39
N PRO A 49 7.65 7.79 -13.36
CA PRO A 49 6.63 8.59 -12.69
C PRO A 49 6.96 8.75 -11.20
N GLY A 50 6.88 10.00 -10.72
CA GLY A 50 7.22 10.36 -9.34
C GLY A 50 8.73 10.35 -9.03
N ALA A 51 9.60 10.08 -9.99
CA ALA A 51 11.04 10.00 -9.74
C ALA A 51 11.62 11.39 -9.40
N PRO A 52 12.57 11.46 -8.45
CA PRO A 52 13.17 12.72 -8.05
C PRO A 52 14.00 13.31 -9.20
N LYS A 53 13.95 14.64 -9.36
CA LYS A 53 14.75 15.35 -10.37
C LYS A 53 16.26 15.18 -10.15
N ASN A 54 16.68 15.08 -8.88
CA ASN A 54 18.07 14.83 -8.52
C ASN A 54 18.39 13.34 -8.61
N LEU A 55 19.23 12.97 -9.58
CA LEU A 55 19.65 11.58 -9.81
C LEU A 55 20.29 10.92 -8.58
N LYS A 56 20.92 11.69 -7.69
CA LYS A 56 21.51 11.16 -6.45
C LYS A 56 20.46 10.63 -5.47
N LEU A 57 19.21 11.09 -5.57
CA LEU A 57 18.10 10.65 -4.72
C LEU A 57 17.37 9.43 -5.29
N VAL A 58 17.60 9.08 -6.56
CA VAL A 58 16.92 7.96 -7.24
C VAL A 58 17.08 6.64 -6.48
N PRO A 59 18.28 6.24 -5.99
CA PRO A 59 18.42 4.97 -5.26
C PRO A 59 17.53 4.90 -4.01
N LYS A 60 17.50 5.98 -3.22
CA LYS A 60 16.66 6.08 -2.01
C LYS A 60 15.18 6.06 -2.36
N TYR A 61 14.77 6.78 -3.40
CA TYR A 61 13.41 6.76 -3.91
C TYR A 61 12.98 5.34 -4.33
N CYS A 62 13.80 4.66 -5.15
CA CYS A 62 13.50 3.31 -5.64
C CYS A 62 13.45 2.26 -4.51
N GLU A 63 14.29 2.40 -3.49
CA GLU A 63 14.23 1.58 -2.28
C GLU A 63 12.92 1.78 -1.53
N CYS A 64 12.53 3.05 -1.29
CA CYS A 64 11.27 3.38 -0.64
C CYS A 64 10.07 2.81 -1.41
N VAL A 65 10.02 2.99 -2.73
CA VAL A 65 8.89 2.51 -3.55
C VAL A 65 8.78 0.99 -3.51
N ALA A 66 9.91 0.27 -3.61
CA ALA A 66 9.92 -1.18 -3.52
C ALA A 66 9.44 -1.66 -2.14
N ALA A 67 9.90 -1.04 -1.05
CA ALA A 67 9.43 -1.37 0.30
C ALA A 67 7.94 -1.05 0.47
N ALA A 68 7.52 0.17 0.14
CA ALA A 68 6.13 0.62 0.27
C ALA A 68 5.14 -0.23 -0.52
N TYR A 69 5.55 -0.81 -1.65
CA TYR A 69 4.72 -1.75 -2.41
C TYR A 69 4.78 -3.18 -1.84
N TRP A 70 5.97 -3.79 -1.76
CA TRP A 70 6.09 -5.23 -1.47
C TRP A 70 5.87 -5.58 0.00
N ASP A 71 6.21 -4.68 0.92
CA ASP A 71 6.02 -4.91 2.36
C ASP A 71 4.56 -4.70 2.80
N THR A 72 3.73 -4.11 1.93
CA THR A 72 2.32 -3.84 2.22
C THR A 72 1.37 -4.83 1.53
N LEU A 73 1.89 -5.83 0.82
CA LEU A 73 1.05 -6.82 0.15
C LEU A 73 0.32 -7.72 1.17
N PRO A 74 -1.00 -7.94 1.02
CA PRO A 74 -1.73 -8.91 1.82
C PRO A 74 -1.15 -10.30 1.63
N ARG A 75 -1.12 -11.10 2.70
CA ARG A 75 -0.53 -12.45 2.67
C ARG A 75 -1.19 -13.32 1.61
N GLU A 76 -2.51 -13.21 1.43
CA GLU A 76 -3.26 -13.98 0.44
C GLU A 76 -2.79 -13.67 -0.98
N GLU A 77 -2.45 -12.41 -1.25
CA GLU A 77 -1.93 -11.98 -2.54
C GLU A 77 -0.47 -12.40 -2.73
N VAL A 78 0.32 -12.49 -1.65
CA VAL A 78 1.66 -13.10 -1.69
C VAL A 78 1.57 -14.60 -2.02
N GLU A 79 0.64 -15.34 -1.42
CA GLU A 79 0.44 -16.75 -1.76
C GLU A 79 -0.08 -16.92 -3.20
N GLU A 80 -1.00 -16.05 -3.66
CA GLU A 80 -1.47 -16.03 -5.05
C GLU A 80 -0.29 -15.79 -6.02
N LEU A 81 0.57 -14.81 -5.71
CA LEU A 81 1.77 -14.49 -6.48
C LEU A 81 2.72 -15.68 -6.59
N MET A 82 2.95 -16.37 -5.47
CA MET A 82 3.92 -17.47 -5.40
C MET A 82 3.39 -18.76 -6.01
N SER A 83 2.08 -19.00 -5.96
CA SER A 83 1.45 -20.23 -6.47
C SER A 83 1.09 -20.16 -7.95
N SER A 84 0.54 -19.03 -8.40
CA SER A 84 -0.04 -18.87 -9.74
C SER A 84 0.71 -17.87 -10.62
N GLY A 85 1.74 -17.22 -10.07
CA GLY A 85 2.48 -16.18 -10.75
C GLY A 85 1.70 -14.87 -10.74
N ARG A 86 1.10 -14.48 -11.86
CA ARG A 86 0.40 -13.18 -11.95
C ARG A 86 -0.98 -13.36 -12.58
N SER A 87 -2.02 -12.97 -11.84
CA SER A 87 -3.38 -12.87 -12.36
C SER A 87 -3.67 -11.47 -12.90
N GLU A 88 -4.63 -11.34 -13.83
CA GLU A 88 -5.07 -10.02 -14.32
C GLU A 88 -5.64 -9.14 -13.19
N ALA A 89 -6.29 -9.76 -12.21
CA ALA A 89 -6.81 -9.07 -11.04
C ALA A 89 -5.67 -8.49 -10.19
N MET A 90 -4.57 -9.24 -10.01
CA MET A 90 -3.37 -8.74 -9.34
C MET A 90 -2.70 -7.60 -10.10
N GLU A 91 -2.57 -7.70 -11.43
CA GLU A 91 -1.94 -6.65 -12.24
C GLU A 91 -2.73 -5.34 -12.22
N ARG A 92 -4.07 -5.41 -12.24
CA ARG A 92 -4.93 -4.22 -12.05
C ARG A 92 -4.69 -3.54 -10.71
N ARG A 93 -4.67 -4.30 -9.61
CA ARG A 93 -4.42 -3.76 -8.27
C ARG A 93 -2.99 -3.27 -8.10
N LYS A 94 -2.03 -3.90 -8.80
CA LYS A 94 -0.61 -3.55 -8.77
C LYS A 94 -0.38 -2.11 -9.24
N ALA A 95 -0.96 -1.71 -10.37
CA ALA A 95 -0.79 -0.35 -10.89
C ALA A 95 -1.25 0.72 -9.88
N GLU A 96 -2.42 0.51 -9.28
CA GLU A 96 -3.01 1.43 -8.29
C GLU A 96 -2.13 1.53 -7.02
N ARG A 97 -1.71 0.39 -6.48
CA ARG A 97 -0.81 0.35 -5.31
C ARG A 97 0.56 0.94 -5.60
N MET A 98 1.10 0.69 -6.78
CA MET A 98 2.39 1.24 -7.19
C MET A 98 2.31 2.78 -7.31
N GLY A 99 1.17 3.33 -7.76
CA GLY A 99 0.90 4.76 -7.69
C GLY A 99 1.01 5.29 -6.26
N ARG A 100 0.27 4.67 -5.33
CA ARG A 100 0.33 5.03 -3.89
C ARG A 100 1.74 4.91 -3.30
N ALA A 101 2.48 3.85 -3.64
CA ALA A 101 3.84 3.65 -3.17
C ALA A 101 4.77 4.78 -3.66
N ARG A 102 4.64 5.20 -4.91
CA ARG A 102 5.38 6.35 -5.46
C ARG A 102 5.04 7.64 -4.75
N ASP A 103 3.75 7.92 -4.57
CA ASP A 103 3.29 9.15 -3.91
C ASP A 103 3.75 9.23 -2.45
N ALA A 104 3.80 8.09 -1.74
CA ALA A 104 4.36 8.01 -0.40
C ALA A 104 5.86 8.33 -0.35
N CYS A 105 6.60 8.08 -1.44
CA CYS A 105 8.06 8.16 -1.52
C CYS A 105 8.59 9.42 -2.22
N GLN A 106 7.72 10.33 -2.66
CA GLN A 106 8.09 11.59 -3.33
C GLN A 106 8.64 12.68 -2.38
N ARG A 107 8.93 12.35 -1.11
CA ARG A 107 9.33 13.30 -0.06
C ARG A 107 10.84 13.36 0.15
#